data_AF-A0A559TDV1-F1
#
_entry.id   AF-A0A559TDV1-F1
#
_cell.length_a   1.000
_cell.length_b   1.000
_cell.length_c   1.000
_cell.angle_alpha   90.00
_cell.angle_beta   90.00
_cell.angle_gamma   90.00
#
_symmetry.space_group_name_H-M   'P 1'
#
loop_
_entity.id
_entity.type
_entity.pdbx_description
1 polymer ?
#
loop_
_entity_poly.entity_id
_entity_poly.type
_entity_poly.pdbx_seq_one_letter_code
_entity_poly.pdbx_strand_id
1 'polypeptide(L)'
;MLLFLAFLIGIIAGLRAMTAPAAVAWGAALGGFNVSQTSLAFMGYRWTPWIFTVLAAVEMITDQLPTTPSRKVPMQFGARIVMGALAGATIGASGGSLTAGLIAGIVGAVVGTLGGAFVRGKLAKAFGKDLPAALIEDAVAIGGALLIVVAVP
;
A
#
# COMPACT_ATOMS: atom_id res chain seq x y z
N MET A 1 -2.38 -10.11 15.60
CA MET A 1 -3.16 -9.99 14.35
C MET A 1 -2.91 -8.67 13.64
N LEU A 2 -3.12 -7.52 14.30
CA LEU A 2 -2.91 -6.19 13.69
C LEU A 2 -1.51 -5.96 13.08
N LEU A 3 -0.43 -6.39 13.75
CA LEU A 3 0.93 -6.25 13.20
C LEU A 3 1.15 -7.07 11.93
N PHE A 4 0.49 -8.22 11.82
CA PHE A 4 0.53 -9.02 10.61
C PHE A 4 -0.23 -8.31 9.48
N LEU A 5 -1.41 -7.75 9.76
CA LEU A 5 -2.16 -6.93 8.78
C LEU A 5 -1.37 -5.66 8.38
N ALA A 6 -0.67 -5.02 9.33
CA ALA A 6 0.21 -3.89 9.08
C ALA A 6 1.41 -4.27 8.19
N PHE A 7 1.97 -5.46 8.40
CA PHE A 7 3.00 -6.01 7.51
C PHE A 7 2.44 -6.28 6.10
N LEU A 8 1.28 -6.91 6.00
CA LEU A 8 0.64 -7.20 4.71
C LEU A 8 0.26 -5.93 3.96
N ILE A 9 -0.27 -4.90 4.62
CA ILE A 9 -0.57 -3.63 3.95
C ILE A 9 0.71 -2.92 3.51
N GLY A 10 1.80 -3.11 4.26
CA GLY A 10 3.15 -2.74 3.84
C GLY A 10 3.55 -3.41 2.52
N ILE A 11 3.33 -4.73 2.38
CA ILE A 11 3.58 -5.43 1.11
C ILE A 11 2.80 -4.78 -0.03
N ILE A 12 1.53 -4.46 0.18
CA ILE A 12 0.72 -3.75 -0.83
C ILE A 12 1.33 -2.39 -1.19
N ALA A 13 1.77 -1.61 -0.20
CA ALA A 13 2.48 -0.34 -0.44
C ALA A 13 3.76 -0.55 -1.25
N GLY A 14 4.45 -1.68 -1.03
CA GLY A 14 5.61 -2.09 -1.80
C GLY A 14 5.30 -2.46 -3.25
N LEU A 15 4.09 -2.93 -3.55
CA LEU A 15 3.62 -3.17 -4.93
C LEU A 15 3.17 -1.85 -5.58
N ARG A 16 2.33 -1.09 -4.87
CA ARG A 16 1.70 0.17 -5.28
C ARG A 16 1.69 1.15 -4.10
N ALA A 17 2.45 2.24 -4.20
CA ALA A 17 2.72 3.13 -3.07
C ALA A 17 1.46 3.79 -2.52
N MET A 18 0.54 4.21 -3.39
CA MET A 18 -0.63 5.00 -2.99
C MET A 18 -1.87 4.15 -2.73
N THR A 19 -1.91 2.91 -3.21
CA THR A 19 -3.05 2.00 -2.98
C THR A 19 -3.23 1.66 -1.50
N ALA A 20 -2.14 1.38 -0.79
CA ALA A 20 -2.18 1.05 0.63
C ALA A 20 -2.75 2.18 1.52
N PRO A 21 -2.21 3.43 1.50
CA PRO A 21 -2.77 4.51 2.30
C PRO A 21 -4.18 4.91 1.86
N ALA A 22 -4.54 4.77 0.58
CA ALA A 22 -5.90 4.98 0.11
C ALA A 22 -6.90 4.01 0.77
N ALA A 23 -6.60 2.71 0.74
CA ALA A 23 -7.46 1.69 1.33
C ALA A 23 -7.60 1.87 2.84
N VAL A 24 -6.50 2.14 3.54
CA VAL A 24 -6.49 2.37 4.98
C VAL A 24 -7.26 3.63 5.36
N ALA A 25 -7.12 4.72 4.60
CA ALA A 25 -7.90 5.94 4.81
C ALA A 25 -9.40 5.72 4.60
N TRP A 26 -9.79 4.92 3.60
CA TRP A 26 -11.19 4.51 3.42
C TRP A 26 -11.69 3.66 4.59
N GLY A 27 -10.90 2.69 5.06
CA GLY A 27 -11.23 1.88 6.23
C GLY A 27 -11.47 2.73 7.49
N ALA A 28 -10.59 3.69 7.75
CA ALA A 28 -10.73 4.62 8.86
C ALA A 28 -11.94 5.56 8.70
N ALA A 29 -12.13 6.14 7.52
CA ALA A 29 -13.20 7.12 7.25
C ALA A 29 -14.60 6.50 7.24
N LEU A 30 -14.72 5.23 6.86
CA LEU A 30 -15.97 4.47 6.91
C LEU A 30 -16.26 3.86 8.29
N GLY A 31 -15.36 4.05 9.26
CA GLY A 31 -15.52 3.55 10.63
C GLY A 31 -15.20 2.06 10.78
N GLY A 32 -14.46 1.45 9.85
CA GLY A 32 -14.02 0.07 9.96
C GLY A 32 -13.04 -0.17 11.11
N PHE A 33 -12.27 0.84 11.49
CA PHE A 33 -11.45 0.84 12.70
C PHE A 33 -11.21 2.29 13.17
N ASN A 34 -10.99 2.46 14.48
CA ASN A 34 -10.92 3.79 15.09
C ASN A 34 -9.47 4.28 15.24
N VAL A 35 -9.16 5.44 14.65
CA VAL A 35 -7.88 6.15 14.81
C VAL A 35 -8.04 7.58 15.35
N SER A 36 -9.25 7.98 15.76
CA SER A 36 -9.59 9.35 16.17
C SER A 36 -8.84 9.83 17.41
N GLN A 37 -8.47 8.91 18.32
CA GLN A 37 -7.73 9.21 19.54
C GLN A 37 -6.21 9.02 19.37
N THR A 38 -5.73 9.03 18.12
CA THR A 38 -4.32 8.77 17.79
C THR A 38 -3.74 9.94 17.01
N SER A 39 -2.40 10.02 16.92
CA SER A 39 -1.73 11.01 16.08
C SER A 39 -2.05 10.87 14.57
N LEU A 40 -2.67 9.76 14.17
CA LEU A 40 -3.09 9.48 12.79
C LEU A 40 -4.59 9.71 12.57
N ALA A 41 -5.26 10.48 13.43
CA ALA A 41 -6.68 10.81 13.28
C ALA A 41 -7.04 11.39 11.91
N PHE A 42 -6.10 12.10 11.26
CA PHE A 42 -6.30 12.64 9.91
C PHE A 42 -6.57 11.55 8.86
N MET A 43 -6.14 10.30 9.08
CA MET A 43 -6.42 9.18 8.17
C MET A 43 -7.91 8.86 8.08
N GLY A 44 -8.67 9.12 9.15
CA GLY A 44 -10.13 8.99 9.18
C GLY A 44 -10.89 10.25 8.76
N TYR A 45 -10.19 11.32 8.36
CA TYR A 45 -10.86 12.55 7.93
C TYR A 45 -11.56 12.38 6.58
N ARG A 46 -12.72 13.01 6.40
CA ARG A 46 -13.62 12.82 5.26
C ARG A 46 -12.95 12.97 3.89
N TRP A 47 -11.94 13.84 3.77
CA TRP A 47 -11.26 14.13 2.49
C TRP A 47 -9.97 13.33 2.26
N THR A 48 -9.34 12.80 3.31
CA THR A 48 -8.11 12.02 3.21
C THR A 48 -8.20 10.82 2.26
N PRO A 49 -9.24 9.96 2.30
CA PRO A 49 -9.35 8.86 1.35
C PRO A 49 -9.47 9.33 -0.10
N TRP A 50 -10.12 10.45 -0.37
CA TRP A 50 -10.23 11.01 -1.72
C TRP A 50 -8.88 11.48 -2.26
N ILE A 51 -8.09 12.17 -1.43
CA ILE A 51 -6.74 12.62 -1.80
C ILE A 51 -5.87 11.41 -2.18
N PHE A 52 -5.81 10.39 -1.32
CA PHE A 52 -5.03 9.20 -1.62
C PHE A 52 -5.58 8.40 -2.81
N THR A 53 -6.90 8.38 -3.02
CA THR A 53 -7.50 7.71 -4.18
C THR A 53 -7.09 8.41 -5.48
N VAL A 54 -7.11 9.74 -5.52
CA VAL A 54 -6.62 10.50 -6.68
C VAL A 54 -5.14 10.24 -6.92
N LEU A 55 -4.31 10.25 -5.86
CA LEU A 55 -2.89 9.92 -5.98
C LEU A 55 -2.65 8.48 -6.47
N ALA A 56 -3.47 7.52 -6.04
CA ALA A 56 -3.42 6.13 -6.51
C ALA A 56 -3.83 5.99 -7.97
N ALA A 57 -4.84 6.74 -8.40
CA ALA A 57 -5.23 6.78 -9.81
C ALA A 57 -4.11 7.38 -10.68
N VAL A 58 -3.48 8.47 -10.22
CA VAL A 58 -2.31 9.06 -10.90
C VAL A 58 -1.16 8.06 -10.98
N GLU A 59 -0.80 7.40 -9.87
CA GLU A 59 0.24 6.36 -9.86
C GLU A 59 -0.05 5.27 -10.91
N MET A 60 -1.30 4.80 -10.98
CA MET A 60 -1.70 3.74 -11.91
C MET A 60 -1.60 4.16 -13.38
N ILE A 61 -1.95 5.41 -13.70
CA ILE A 61 -1.82 5.98 -15.05
C ILE A 61 -0.35 6.17 -15.41
N THR A 62 0.43 6.78 -14.52
CA THR A 62 1.85 7.07 -14.78
C THR A 62 2.70 5.82 -14.91
N ASP A 63 2.31 4.71 -14.28
CA ASP A 63 3.02 3.43 -14.37
C ASP A 63 2.78 2.68 -15.68
N GLN A 64 1.79 3.09 -16.49
CA GLN A 64 1.51 2.49 -17.79
C GLN A 64 2.20 3.23 -18.95
N LEU A 65 2.82 4.39 -18.67
CA LEU A 65 3.50 5.19 -19.69
C LEU A 65 4.85 4.57 -20.07
N PRO A 66 5.26 4.61 -21.35
CA PRO A 66 6.53 4.03 -21.82
C PRO A 66 7.79 4.77 -21.30
N THR A 67 7.63 5.96 -20.73
CA THR A 67 8.70 6.85 -20.27
C THR A 67 8.94 6.82 -18.76
N THR A 68 8.32 5.91 -18.02
CA THR A 68 8.41 5.92 -16.56
C THR A 68 9.79 5.43 -16.08
N PRO A 69 10.51 6.21 -15.25
CA PRO A 69 11.77 5.79 -14.66
C PRO A 69 11.62 4.45 -13.91
N SER A 70 12.63 3.59 -14.00
CA SER A 70 12.64 2.25 -13.38
C SER A 70 12.27 2.30 -11.89
N ARG A 71 11.39 1.40 -11.44
CA ARG A 71 10.89 1.23 -10.04
C ARG A 71 11.96 1.10 -8.95
N LYS A 72 13.23 0.98 -9.35
CA LYS A 72 14.41 0.96 -8.47
C LYS A 72 15.03 2.34 -8.23
N VAL A 73 14.47 3.42 -8.80
CA VAL A 73 14.95 4.76 -8.50
C VAL A 73 14.75 5.00 -7.00
N PRO A 74 15.77 5.45 -6.26
CA PRO A 74 15.73 5.61 -4.81
C PRO A 74 14.51 6.38 -4.30
N MET A 75 14.04 7.35 -5.09
CA MET A 75 12.87 8.18 -4.77
C MET A 75 11.56 7.37 -4.73
N GLN A 76 11.33 6.47 -5.71
CA GLN A 76 10.12 5.64 -5.75
C GLN A 76 10.14 4.58 -4.66
N PHE A 77 11.31 4.01 -4.37
CA PHE A 77 11.49 3.07 -3.25
C PHE A 77 11.23 3.75 -1.90
N GLY A 78 11.78 4.95 -1.71
CA GLY A 78 11.54 5.77 -0.51
C GLY A 78 10.05 6.09 -0.32
N ALA A 79 9.36 6.49 -1.39
CA ALA A 79 7.91 6.75 -1.34
C ALA A 79 7.13 5.51 -0.88
N ARG A 80 7.46 4.32 -1.39
CA ARG A 80 6.82 3.05 -0.98
C ARG A 80 7.04 2.74 0.50
N ILE A 81 8.25 2.96 1.01
CA ILE A 81 8.56 2.79 2.44
C ILE A 81 7.74 3.75 3.29
N VAL A 82 7.70 5.04 2.92
CA VAL A 82 6.95 6.06 3.68
C VAL A 82 5.46 5.75 3.68
N MET A 83 4.89 5.36 2.53
CA MET A 83 3.48 5.02 2.45
C MET A 83 3.15 3.71 3.16
N GLY A 84 4.05 2.72 3.13
CA GLY A 84 3.92 1.49 3.91
C GLY A 84 4.00 1.76 5.41
N ALA A 85 4.92 2.63 5.84
CA ALA A 85 5.02 3.09 7.21
C ALA A 85 3.72 3.76 7.67
N LEU A 86 3.17 4.68 6.87
CA LEU A 86 1.92 5.38 7.16
C LEU A 86 0.74 4.40 7.27
N ALA A 87 0.56 3.53 6.27
CA ALA A 87 -0.53 2.56 6.24
C ALA A 87 -0.44 1.57 7.42
N GLY A 88 0.75 1.01 7.65
CA GLY A 88 1.00 0.08 8.75
C GLY A 88 0.86 0.74 10.13
N ALA A 89 1.35 1.97 10.30
CA ALA A 89 1.18 2.73 11.53
C ALA A 89 -0.29 3.01 11.83
N THR A 90 -1.10 3.28 10.80
CA THR A 90 -2.54 3.54 10.96
C THR A 90 -3.29 2.28 11.43
N ILE A 91 -3.01 1.11 10.84
CA ILE A 91 -3.55 -0.17 11.32
C ILE A 91 -3.04 -0.51 12.73
N GLY A 92 -1.77 -0.24 13.02
CA GLY A 92 -1.22 -0.48 14.36
C GLY A 92 -1.83 0.44 15.43
N ALA A 93 -2.10 1.70 15.06
CA ALA A 93 -2.64 2.71 15.96
C ALA A 93 -4.06 2.39 16.41
N SER A 94 -4.88 1.71 15.60
CA SER A 94 -6.23 1.30 16.01
C SER A 94 -6.24 0.32 17.19
N GLY A 95 -5.16 -0.45 17.37
CA GLY A 95 -4.95 -1.33 18.52
C GLY A 95 -3.92 -0.83 19.53
N GLY A 96 -3.57 0.46 19.51
CA GLY A 96 -2.62 1.06 20.46
C GLY A 96 -1.15 0.75 20.22
N SER A 97 -0.78 0.18 19.07
CA SER A 97 0.60 -0.24 18.74
C SER A 97 1.14 0.48 17.50
N LEU A 98 1.15 1.82 17.55
CA LEU A 98 1.55 2.67 16.42
C LEU A 98 2.97 2.35 15.91
N THR A 99 3.95 2.34 16.81
CA THR A 99 5.37 2.14 16.43
C THR A 99 5.62 0.76 15.83
N ALA A 100 5.01 -0.29 16.40
CA ALA A 100 5.17 -1.64 15.88
C ALA A 100 4.44 -1.80 14.54
N GLY A 101 3.26 -1.18 14.37
CA GLY A 101 2.56 -1.13 13.07
C GLY A 101 3.37 -0.40 12.00
N LEU A 102 4.01 0.71 12.37
CA LEU A 102 4.91 1.47 11.49
C LEU A 102 6.06 0.58 11.00
N ILE A 103 6.77 -0.07 11.93
CA ILE A 103 7.91 -0.94 11.60
C ILE A 103 7.45 -2.11 10.72
N ALA A 104 6.33 -2.75 11.06
CA ALA A 104 5.75 -3.82 10.26
C ALA A 104 5.44 -3.35 8.83
N GLY A 105 4.85 -2.16 8.69
CA GLY A 105 4.56 -1.53 7.40
C GLY A 105 5.82 -1.25 6.56
N ILE A 106 6.89 -0.75 7.18
CA ILE A 106 8.19 -0.54 6.52
C ILE A 106 8.75 -1.87 6.00
N VAL A 107 8.82 -2.88 6.87
CA VAL A 107 9.36 -4.20 6.50
C VAL A 107 8.52 -4.81 5.37
N GLY A 108 7.20 -4.69 5.46
CA GLY A 108 6.28 -5.10 4.40
C GLY A 108 6.57 -4.40 3.08
N ALA A 109 6.76 -3.08 3.08
CA ALA A 109 7.02 -2.31 1.86
C ALA A 109 8.34 -2.70 1.18
N VAL A 110 9.38 -2.98 1.96
CA VAL A 110 10.65 -3.49 1.44
C VAL A 110 10.44 -4.86 0.79
N VAL A 111 9.77 -5.77 1.49
CA VAL A 111 9.49 -7.13 0.99
C VAL A 111 8.62 -7.08 -0.27
N GLY A 112 7.55 -6.29 -0.27
CA GLY A 112 6.66 -6.13 -1.41
C GLY A 112 7.34 -5.53 -2.63
N THR A 113 8.24 -4.56 -2.43
CA THR A 113 8.96 -3.94 -3.54
C THR A 113 9.95 -4.90 -4.20
N LEU A 114 10.76 -5.59 -3.40
CA LEU A 114 11.76 -6.53 -3.92
C LEU A 114 11.11 -7.79 -4.48
N GLY A 115 10.14 -8.35 -3.75
CA GLY A 115 9.40 -9.55 -4.14
C GLY A 115 8.53 -9.30 -5.38
N GLY A 116 7.79 -8.19 -5.42
CA GLY A 116 6.97 -7.80 -6.56
C GLY A 116 7.79 -7.62 -7.84
N ALA A 117 8.94 -6.94 -7.75
CA ALA A 117 9.83 -6.78 -8.90
C ALA A 117 10.35 -8.13 -9.44
N PHE A 118 10.68 -9.07 -8.55
CA PHE A 118 11.12 -10.41 -8.94
C PHE A 118 10.00 -11.23 -9.61
N VAL A 119 8.80 -11.24 -9.03
CA VAL A 119 7.64 -11.97 -9.56
C VAL A 119 7.21 -11.39 -10.90
N ARG A 120 7.10 -10.06 -11.01
CA ARG A 120 6.76 -9.38 -12.27
C ARG A 120 7.76 -9.70 -13.37
N GLY A 121 9.06 -9.69 -13.05
CA GLY A 121 10.10 -10.06 -14.02
C GLY A 121 10.01 -11.51 -14.50
N LYS A 122 9.60 -12.45 -13.64
CA LYS A 122 9.35 -13.84 -14.03
C LYS A 122 8.08 -13.99 -14.88
N LEU A 123 7.00 -13.32 -14.51
CA LEU A 123 5.73 -13.35 -15.25
C LEU A 123 5.87 -12.72 -16.62
N ALA A 124 6.57 -11.58 -16.74
CA ALA A 124 6.88 -10.94 -18.01
C ALA A 124 7.61 -11.89 -18.98
N LYS A 125 8.62 -12.61 -18.48
CA LYS A 125 9.34 -13.62 -19.25
C LYS A 125 8.45 -14.80 -19.66
N ALA A 126 7.52 -15.22 -18.80
CA ALA A 126 6.60 -16.32 -19.10
C ALA A 126 5.52 -15.92 -20.13
N PHE A 127 4.99 -14.70 -20.07
CA PHE A 127 3.94 -14.22 -20.97
C PHE A 127 4.47 -13.60 -22.27
N GLY A 128 5.78 -13.31 -22.35
CA GLY A 128 6.40 -12.62 -23.49
C GLY A 128 5.93 -11.16 -23.67
N LYS A 129 5.12 -10.64 -22.74
CA LYS A 129 4.57 -9.27 -22.71
C LYS A 129 4.43 -8.81 -21.26
N ASP A 130 4.69 -7.53 -21.01
CA ASP A 130 4.61 -6.94 -19.66
C ASP A 130 3.18 -6.63 -19.19
N LEU A 131 2.25 -6.38 -20.13
CA LEU A 131 0.90 -5.94 -19.82
C LEU A 131 0.10 -6.93 -18.94
N PRO A 132 0.08 -8.25 -19.23
CA PRO A 132 -0.66 -9.21 -18.40
C PRO A 132 -0.10 -9.30 -16.97
N ALA A 133 1.22 -9.25 -16.81
CA ALA A 133 1.86 -9.26 -15.50
C ALA A 133 1.52 -8.00 -14.68
N ALA A 134 1.43 -6.84 -15.36
CA ALA A 134 1.05 -5.58 -14.73
C ALA A 134 -0.39 -5.60 -14.19
N LEU A 135 -1.34 -6.11 -14.99
CA LEU A 135 -2.75 -6.18 -14.59
C LEU A 135 -2.98 -7.12 -13.40
N ILE A 136 -2.26 -8.24 -13.36
CA ILE A 136 -2.32 -9.18 -12.22
C ILE A 136 -1.80 -8.52 -10.94
N GLU A 137 -0.69 -7.79 -11.03
CA GLU A 137 -0.13 -7.05 -9.90
C GLU A 137 -1.13 -6.02 -9.35
N ASP A 138 -1.84 -5.31 -10.22
CA ASP A 138 -2.83 -4.31 -9.85
C ASP A 138 -4.05 -4.95 -9.18
N ALA A 139 -4.55 -6.06 -9.72
CA ALA A 139 -5.64 -6.81 -9.10
C ALA A 139 -5.27 -7.33 -7.70
N VAL A 140 -4.04 -7.84 -7.54
CA VAL A 140 -3.52 -8.30 -6.24
C VAL A 140 -3.37 -7.13 -5.27
N ALA A 141 -2.86 -5.99 -5.73
CA ALA A 141 -2.68 -4.81 -4.87
C ALA A 141 -4.02 -4.28 -4.36
N ILE A 142 -4.99 -4.09 -5.25
CA ILE A 142 -6.32 -3.56 -4.89
C ILE A 142 -7.10 -4.57 -4.06
N GLY A 143 -7.22 -5.82 -4.52
CA GLY A 143 -7.97 -6.87 -3.83
C GLY A 143 -7.36 -7.19 -2.46
N GLY A 144 -6.02 -7.28 -2.39
CA GLY A 144 -5.29 -7.48 -1.14
C GLY A 144 -5.51 -6.34 -0.16
N ALA A 145 -5.42 -5.08 -0.61
CA ALA A 145 -5.65 -3.92 0.26
C ALA A 145 -7.05 -3.94 0.90
N LEU A 146 -8.09 -4.21 0.10
CA LEU A 146 -9.47 -4.27 0.58
C LEU A 146 -9.67 -5.38 1.61
N LEU A 147 -9.17 -6.58 1.33
CA LEU A 147 -9.28 -7.72 2.26
C LEU A 147 -8.56 -7.45 3.58
N ILE A 148 -7.37 -6.84 3.53
CA ILE A 148 -6.59 -6.51 4.73
C ILE A 148 -7.35 -5.49 5.59
N VAL A 149 -7.90 -4.44 4.97
CA VAL A 149 -8.63 -3.38 5.67
C VAL A 149 -9.92 -3.90 6.31
N VAL A 150 -10.67 -4.75 5.61
CA VAL A 150 -11.89 -5.38 6.16
C VAL A 150 -11.57 -6.37 7.29
N ALA A 151 -10.38 -6.96 7.29
CA ALA A 151 -9.93 -7.87 8.34
C ALA A 151 -9.40 -7.16 9.60
N VAL A 152 -9.33 -5.83 9.62
CA VAL A 152 -8.96 -5.07 10.82
C VAL A 152 -10.13 -5.15 11.82
N PRO A 153 -9.89 -5.62 13.06
CA PRO A 153 -10.90 -5.76 14.10
C PRO A 153 -11.30 -4.42 14.74
#